data_AF-A0A0D8DLM2-F1
#
_entry.id   AF-A0A0D8DLM2-F1
#
_cell.length_a   1.000
_cell.length_b   1.000
_cell.length_c   1.000
_cell.angle_alpha   90.00
_cell.angle_beta   90.00
_cell.angle_gamma   90.00
#
_symmetry.space_group_name_H-M   'P 1'
#
loop_
_entity.id
_entity.type
_entity.pdbx_description
1 polymer ?
#
loop_
_entity_poly.entity_id
_entity_poly.type
_entity_poly.pdbx_seq_one_letter_code
_entity_poly.pdbx_strand_id
1 'polypeptide(L)'
;MKLNGHNFIFKFTYTIYMNGIFNNQHLVLKRRKFDKNLIITLITGIIFSVIFSAYSIYKYYSLDASAYDLGLHSNILWNAIHGESFYTGLLGGNFLAEHFAPFEYLQLPLYYLYPSPVSLLLFQDIFLAISVIPLYEILKFLLKNKIKNDFLYSIIIFITLFSYELSPFTASIYSFDFHNMAFLPFFIFMAIYAYLYNKKILNIAMLIFIVTLHSNFVYISLMIILFEMVYSRKYKNLNLMFSEIRPKWLLLVLFILFTLTGFAYIEFAGIMKGIISGHVSSVTLTTGESGTVPGGLMGMVRALFTDPAYLFSFISANYMLKISYLVLLFATTGFMPLYFPEILIIGLPYFGYAFTSSYGSYYTLGYQYAAMIYPVMFLGIAFGISKIIDNLNSNNKNRLTPKKIYNYYKSHGQNNIIKVIIVILIIGLILGLVYNPLVPYDSMAPNDISGIHMTPDTRFLLNERKYIPENSTILVENNLMPLFSDYKNVYSPPFSPLPNYTEFDYIIYMNNTFWADTGGNNSLIYIATYLLDHGYITPYAEYNNQVIILKKA
;
A
#
# COMPACT_ATOMS: atom_id res chain seq x y z
N MET A 1 -10.32 -55.28 33.34
CA MET A 1 -11.13 -54.85 32.18
C MET A 1 -11.42 -53.37 32.35
N LYS A 2 -10.70 -52.50 31.61
CA LYS A 2 -10.93 -51.05 31.57
C LYS A 2 -11.89 -50.74 30.44
N LEU A 3 -12.73 -49.73 30.58
CA LEU A 3 -13.06 -48.77 29.53
C LEU A 3 -13.64 -47.50 30.17
N ASN A 4 -13.00 -46.36 29.86
CA ASN A 4 -13.35 -44.99 30.24
C ASN A 4 -13.68 -44.21 28.96
N GLY A 5 -14.64 -43.28 29.06
CA GLY A 5 -14.56 -41.92 28.50
C GLY A 5 -14.72 -41.73 27.00
N HIS A 6 -15.89 -41.20 26.58
CA HIS A 6 -16.07 -40.56 25.28
C HIS A 6 -15.93 -39.03 25.42
N ASN A 7 -14.89 -38.46 24.81
CA ASN A 7 -14.81 -37.05 24.43
C ASN A 7 -15.08 -36.95 22.92
N PHE A 8 -16.08 -36.15 22.54
CA PHE A 8 -16.40 -35.79 21.16
C PHE A 8 -15.41 -34.73 20.67
N ILE A 9 -14.68 -35.03 19.58
CA ILE A 9 -13.93 -34.04 18.79
C ILE A 9 -14.40 -34.16 17.33
N PHE A 10 -15.01 -33.09 16.82
CA PHE A 10 -15.43 -32.95 15.42
C PHE A 10 -14.23 -33.07 14.48
N LYS A 11 -14.35 -33.94 13.48
CA LYS A 11 -13.33 -34.20 12.47
C LYS A 11 -13.96 -34.02 11.09
N PHE A 12 -13.92 -32.80 10.55
CA PHE A 12 -14.26 -32.58 9.15
C PHE A 12 -13.11 -33.11 8.27
N THR A 13 -13.39 -34.16 7.51
CA THR A 13 -12.48 -34.74 6.52
C THR A 13 -13.19 -34.64 5.18
N TYR A 14 -12.67 -33.84 4.24
CA TYR A 14 -13.18 -33.80 2.87
C TYR A 14 -12.66 -35.03 2.11
N THR A 15 -13.60 -35.85 1.64
CA THR A 15 -13.39 -37.05 0.83
C THR A 15 -13.39 -36.65 -0.65
N ILE A 16 -12.29 -36.94 -1.37
CA ILE A 16 -12.27 -36.90 -2.84
C ILE A 16 -12.57 -38.32 -3.34
N TYR A 17 -13.63 -38.46 -4.13
CA TYR A 17 -14.05 -39.70 -4.77
C TYR A 17 -13.01 -40.18 -5.79
N MET A 18 -12.61 -41.45 -5.67
CA MET A 18 -11.83 -42.22 -6.66
C MET A 18 -12.74 -43.27 -7.29
N ASN A 19 -12.97 -43.16 -8.60
CA ASN A 19 -13.18 -44.31 -9.50
C ASN A 19 -11.87 -44.37 -10.32
N GLY A 20 -11.07 -45.42 -10.43
CA GLY A 20 -11.18 -46.84 -10.17
C GLY A 20 -9.89 -47.47 -10.77
N ILE A 21 -9.65 -48.74 -10.44
CA ILE A 21 -8.51 -49.59 -10.85
C ILE A 21 -7.32 -49.58 -9.87
N PHE A 22 -7.31 -50.65 -9.08
CA PHE A 22 -6.34 -51.08 -8.10
C PHE A 22 -4.94 -51.26 -8.71
N ASN A 23 -3.93 -50.69 -8.06
CA ASN A 23 -2.60 -51.29 -8.02
C ASN A 23 -2.06 -51.17 -6.59
N ASN A 24 -1.61 -52.31 -6.05
CA ASN A 24 -1.07 -52.47 -4.70
C ASN A 24 0.10 -51.53 -4.44
N GLN A 25 -0.17 -50.36 -3.86
CA GLN A 25 0.82 -49.56 -3.16
C GLN A 25 0.30 -49.28 -1.76
N HIS A 26 1.02 -49.73 -0.75
CA HIS A 26 0.83 -49.32 0.62
C HIS A 26 0.85 -47.78 0.67
N LEU A 27 -0.33 -47.16 0.75
CA LEU A 27 -0.49 -45.75 1.04
C LEU A 27 -0.05 -45.52 2.49
N VAL A 28 1.26 -45.38 2.68
CA VAL A 28 1.79 -44.76 3.88
C VAL A 28 1.30 -43.33 3.85
N LEU A 29 0.19 -43.08 4.54
CA LEU A 29 -0.28 -41.74 4.88
C LEU A 29 0.82 -41.09 5.73
N LYS A 30 1.83 -40.49 5.08
CA LYS A 30 2.78 -39.59 5.73
C LYS A 30 1.92 -38.50 6.37
N ARG A 31 1.80 -38.53 7.70
CA ARG A 31 1.29 -37.38 8.46
C ARG A 31 2.09 -36.16 7.99
N ARG A 32 1.47 -35.29 7.19
CA ARG A 32 2.07 -33.99 6.86
C ARG A 32 2.29 -33.29 8.20
N LYS A 33 3.55 -33.20 8.64
CA LYS A 33 3.90 -32.33 9.77
C LYS A 33 3.44 -30.93 9.37
N PHE A 34 2.56 -30.35 10.17
CA PHE A 34 2.16 -28.96 10.01
C PHE A 34 3.40 -28.07 10.07
N ASP A 35 3.52 -27.17 9.10
CA ASP A 35 4.60 -26.19 9.05
C ASP A 35 4.35 -25.13 10.12
N LYS A 36 5.05 -25.23 11.26
CA LYS A 36 4.84 -24.34 12.41
C LYS A 36 5.00 -22.87 12.04
N ASN A 37 5.90 -22.57 11.10
CA ASN A 37 6.13 -21.21 10.67
C ASN A 37 4.96 -20.69 9.84
N LEU A 38 4.30 -21.53 9.04
CA LEU A 38 3.07 -21.15 8.35
C LEU A 38 1.96 -20.80 9.35
N ILE A 39 1.82 -21.55 10.46
CA ILE A 39 0.85 -21.22 11.50
C ILE A 39 1.16 -19.84 12.11
N ILE A 40 2.43 -19.58 12.43
CA ILE A 40 2.87 -18.26 12.93
C ILE A 40 2.49 -17.17 11.92
N THR A 41 2.79 -17.37 10.63
CA THR A 41 2.44 -16.43 9.56
C THR A 41 0.94 -16.14 9.49
N LEU A 42 0.10 -17.18 9.52
CA LEU A 42 -1.36 -17.02 9.47
C LEU A 42 -1.89 -16.31 10.71
N ILE A 43 -1.37 -16.64 11.89
CA ILE A 43 -1.74 -15.95 13.14
C ILE A 43 -1.32 -14.49 13.09
N THR A 44 -0.10 -14.18 12.65
CA THR A 44 0.37 -12.80 12.47
C THR A 44 -0.57 -12.03 11.54
N GLY A 45 -0.83 -12.55 10.34
CA GLY A 45 -1.72 -11.89 9.38
C GLY A 45 -3.12 -11.66 9.96
N ILE A 46 -3.74 -12.66 10.59
CA ILE A 46 -5.08 -12.52 11.20
C ILE A 46 -5.09 -11.49 12.33
N ILE A 47 -4.12 -11.55 13.24
CA ILE A 47 -4.06 -10.61 14.37
C ILE A 47 -3.92 -9.18 13.87
N PHE A 48 -3.01 -8.92 12.94
CA PHE A 48 -2.78 -7.58 12.43
C PHE A 48 -3.92 -7.09 11.54
N SER A 49 -4.56 -7.96 10.73
CA SER A 49 -5.79 -7.62 10.04
C SER A 49 -6.85 -7.10 11.02
N VAL A 50 -7.11 -7.84 12.12
CA VAL A 50 -8.11 -7.44 13.11
C VAL A 50 -7.74 -6.13 13.81
N ILE A 51 -6.48 -5.99 14.24
CA ILE A 51 -6.01 -4.79 14.95
C ILE A 51 -6.11 -3.55 14.05
N PHE A 52 -5.60 -3.61 12.82
CA PHE A 52 -5.56 -2.45 11.94
C PHE A 52 -6.92 -2.11 11.35
N SER A 53 -7.75 -3.12 11.04
CA SER A 53 -9.16 -2.89 10.71
C SER A 53 -9.92 -2.21 11.83
N ALA A 54 -9.70 -2.62 13.10
CA ALA A 54 -10.31 -1.91 14.22
C ALA A 54 -9.82 -0.46 14.27
N TYR A 55 -8.50 -0.24 14.19
CA TYR A 55 -7.89 1.09 14.19
C TYR A 55 -8.45 2.01 13.09
N SER A 56 -8.49 1.56 11.84
CA SER A 56 -8.93 2.38 10.70
C SER A 56 -10.42 2.72 10.78
N ILE A 57 -11.26 1.76 11.18
CA ILE A 57 -12.70 1.98 11.42
C ILE A 57 -12.91 2.99 12.54
N TYR A 58 -12.13 2.87 13.61
CA TYR A 58 -12.18 3.80 14.71
C TYR A 58 -11.76 5.22 14.31
N LYS A 59 -10.70 5.35 13.52
CA LYS A 59 -10.22 6.62 12.97
C LYS A 59 -11.31 7.30 12.13
N TYR A 60 -11.93 6.51 11.25
CA TYR A 60 -13.10 6.93 10.46
C TYR A 60 -14.25 7.46 11.34
N TYR A 61 -14.67 6.71 12.37
CA TYR A 61 -15.74 7.16 13.28
C TYR A 61 -15.33 8.27 14.26
N SER A 62 -14.04 8.61 14.32
CA SER A 62 -13.52 9.75 15.09
C SER A 62 -13.49 11.04 14.25
N LEU A 63 -14.05 11.02 13.03
CA LEU A 63 -14.03 12.12 12.06
C LEU A 63 -12.60 12.52 11.66
N ASP A 64 -11.71 11.53 11.64
CA ASP A 64 -10.33 11.69 11.21
C ASP A 64 -10.11 10.88 9.92
N ALA A 65 -10.91 11.13 8.90
CA ALA A 65 -10.73 10.54 7.57
C ALA A 65 -11.01 11.60 6.52
N SER A 66 -10.30 11.59 5.39
CA SER A 66 -10.28 12.67 4.42
C SER A 66 -11.26 12.45 3.26
N ALA A 67 -11.70 13.55 2.64
CA ALA A 67 -12.55 13.51 1.47
C ALA A 67 -11.80 12.97 0.24
N TYR A 68 -10.56 13.39 0.01
CA TYR A 68 -9.81 13.06 -1.21
C TYR A 68 -9.24 11.64 -1.24
N ASP A 69 -9.25 10.96 -0.09
CA ASP A 69 -8.76 9.60 0.05
C ASP A 69 -9.95 8.65 0.26
N LEU A 70 -10.34 8.38 1.51
CA LEU A 70 -11.41 7.44 1.83
C LEU A 70 -12.76 7.86 1.24
N GLY A 71 -13.10 9.15 1.35
CA GLY A 71 -14.38 9.69 0.87
C GLY A 71 -14.54 9.53 -0.64
N LEU A 72 -13.50 9.89 -1.39
CA LEU A 72 -13.44 9.81 -2.85
C LEU A 72 -13.64 8.37 -3.31
N HIS A 73 -12.83 7.44 -2.81
CA HIS A 73 -12.91 6.04 -3.21
C HIS A 73 -14.26 5.39 -2.84
N SER A 74 -14.84 5.75 -1.69
CA SER A 74 -16.18 5.30 -1.32
C SER A 74 -17.25 5.88 -2.24
N ASN A 75 -17.17 7.16 -2.59
CA ASN A 75 -18.17 7.84 -3.41
C ASN A 75 -18.15 7.37 -4.87
N ILE A 76 -16.97 7.17 -5.45
CA ILE A 76 -16.88 6.68 -6.83
C ILE A 76 -17.44 5.25 -6.95
N LEU A 77 -17.24 4.41 -5.93
CA LEU A 77 -17.75 3.04 -5.91
C LEU A 77 -19.25 3.03 -5.67
N TRP A 78 -19.76 3.89 -4.77
CA TRP A 78 -21.19 4.12 -4.59
C TRP A 78 -21.87 4.53 -5.89
N ASN A 79 -21.34 5.55 -6.57
CA ASN A 79 -21.88 6.04 -7.83
C ASN A 79 -21.78 4.98 -8.94
N ALA A 80 -20.69 4.21 -9.00
CA ALA A 80 -20.53 3.14 -9.97
C ALA A 80 -21.56 2.01 -9.80
N ILE A 81 -21.85 1.56 -8.58
CA ILE A 81 -22.88 0.53 -8.35
C ILE A 81 -24.30 1.05 -8.62
N HIS A 82 -24.51 2.37 -8.63
CA HIS A 82 -25.78 3.04 -8.99
C HIS A 82 -25.85 3.49 -10.46
N GLY A 83 -24.88 3.11 -11.30
CA GLY A 83 -24.93 3.35 -12.75
C GLY A 83 -24.29 4.65 -13.24
N GLU A 84 -23.64 5.41 -12.35
CA GLU A 84 -23.04 6.73 -12.64
C GLU A 84 -21.52 6.65 -12.92
N SER A 85 -21.03 5.49 -13.38
CA SER A 85 -19.68 5.26 -13.91
C SER A 85 -18.54 6.01 -13.18
N PHE A 86 -18.24 5.69 -11.91
CA PHE A 86 -17.17 6.29 -11.11
C PHE A 86 -17.13 7.83 -11.07
N TYR A 87 -18.28 8.50 -11.30
CA TYR A 87 -18.40 9.94 -11.14
C TYR A 87 -18.27 10.35 -9.66
N THR A 88 -17.77 11.55 -9.40
CA THR A 88 -17.80 12.17 -8.09
C THR A 88 -17.87 13.70 -8.17
N GLY A 89 -18.60 14.31 -7.23
CA GLY A 89 -18.62 15.77 -7.07
C GLY A 89 -17.25 16.35 -6.67
N LEU A 90 -16.40 15.56 -5.99
CA LEU A 90 -15.08 16.01 -5.54
C LEU A 90 -14.12 16.36 -6.68
N LEU A 91 -14.26 15.67 -7.81
CA LEU A 91 -13.46 15.91 -9.02
C LEU A 91 -14.27 16.62 -10.12
N GLY A 92 -15.59 16.75 -9.94
CA GLY A 92 -16.50 17.26 -10.96
C GLY A 92 -16.59 16.38 -12.21
N GLY A 93 -16.20 15.11 -12.10
CA GLY A 93 -15.99 14.23 -13.24
C GLY A 93 -15.79 12.76 -12.85
N ASN A 94 -15.43 11.95 -13.84
CA ASN A 94 -15.15 10.54 -13.66
C ASN A 94 -13.75 10.34 -13.09
N PHE A 95 -13.62 9.61 -11.98
CA PHE A 95 -12.34 9.32 -11.36
C PHE A 95 -11.34 8.66 -12.32
N LEU A 96 -11.80 7.77 -13.21
CA LEU A 96 -10.92 7.09 -14.17
C LEU A 96 -10.34 8.01 -15.24
N ALA A 97 -10.91 9.21 -15.43
CA ALA A 97 -10.36 10.24 -16.29
C ALA A 97 -9.15 10.95 -15.64
N GLU A 98 -9.17 11.14 -14.33
CA GLU A 98 -8.05 11.73 -13.59
C GLU A 98 -6.99 10.67 -13.26
N HIS A 99 -7.45 9.52 -12.74
CA HIS A 99 -6.62 8.39 -12.32
C HIS A 99 -7.04 7.12 -13.05
N PHE A 100 -6.31 6.75 -14.10
CA PHE A 100 -6.59 5.50 -14.80
C PHE A 100 -6.15 4.32 -13.93
N ALA A 101 -7.10 3.81 -13.14
CA ALA A 101 -6.92 2.72 -12.19
C ALA A 101 -8.02 1.66 -12.37
N PRO A 102 -7.93 0.78 -13.39
CA PRO A 102 -8.92 -0.27 -13.63
C PRO A 102 -9.13 -1.24 -12.45
N PHE A 103 -8.24 -1.26 -11.46
CA PHE A 103 -8.40 -2.05 -10.25
C PHE A 103 -9.69 -1.72 -9.48
N GLU A 104 -10.23 -0.50 -9.61
CA GLU A 104 -11.50 -0.11 -9.00
C GLU A 104 -12.67 -1.04 -9.36
N TYR A 105 -12.68 -1.58 -10.59
CA TYR A 105 -13.71 -2.54 -11.00
C TYR A 105 -13.69 -3.84 -10.18
N LEU A 106 -12.53 -4.25 -9.66
CA LEU A 106 -12.41 -5.44 -8.80
C LEU A 106 -12.92 -5.18 -7.38
N GLN A 107 -13.00 -3.91 -6.98
CA GLN A 107 -13.54 -3.52 -5.68
C GLN A 107 -15.07 -3.48 -5.68
N LEU A 108 -15.70 -3.23 -6.83
CA LEU A 108 -17.16 -3.14 -6.96
C LEU A 108 -17.92 -4.33 -6.36
N PRO A 109 -17.58 -5.60 -6.65
CA PRO A 109 -18.34 -6.73 -6.10
C PRO A 109 -18.22 -6.83 -4.57
N LEU A 110 -17.06 -6.44 -4.01
CA LEU A 110 -16.83 -6.44 -2.57
C LEU A 110 -17.57 -5.28 -1.91
N TYR A 111 -17.50 -4.09 -2.51
CA TYR A 111 -18.21 -2.90 -2.04
C TYR A 111 -19.73 -3.09 -2.10
N TYR A 112 -20.25 -3.75 -3.14
CA TYR A 112 -21.68 -4.03 -3.29
C TYR A 112 -22.27 -4.86 -2.15
N LEU A 113 -21.49 -5.76 -1.53
CA LEU A 113 -21.95 -6.58 -0.40
C LEU A 113 -22.23 -5.74 0.85
N TYR A 114 -21.48 -4.67 1.05
CA TYR A 114 -21.67 -3.74 2.16
C TYR A 114 -21.17 -2.34 1.72
N PRO A 115 -22.03 -1.51 1.08
CA PRO A 115 -21.61 -0.27 0.44
C PRO A 115 -21.34 0.82 1.48
N SER A 116 -20.13 0.79 2.04
CA SER A 116 -19.71 1.65 3.14
C SER A 116 -18.19 1.87 3.06
N PRO A 117 -17.67 3.04 3.49
CA PRO A 117 -16.23 3.25 3.67
C PRO A 117 -15.54 2.16 4.50
N VAL A 118 -16.28 1.59 5.49
CA VAL A 118 -15.80 0.50 6.33
C VAL A 118 -15.36 -0.72 5.51
N SER A 119 -16.06 -1.05 4.41
CA SER A 119 -15.66 -2.17 3.55
C SER A 119 -14.31 -1.96 2.87
N LEU A 120 -14.02 -0.71 2.48
CA LEU A 120 -12.76 -0.37 1.83
C LEU A 120 -11.60 -0.46 2.82
N LEU A 121 -11.80 0.08 4.03
CA LEU A 121 -10.83 -0.03 5.13
C LEU A 121 -10.55 -1.50 5.48
N LEU A 122 -11.59 -2.31 5.68
CA LEU A 122 -11.45 -3.75 5.92
C LEU A 122 -10.67 -4.43 4.78
N PHE A 123 -11.01 -4.12 3.53
CA PHE A 123 -10.37 -4.76 2.39
C PHE A 123 -8.89 -4.40 2.28
N GLN A 124 -8.56 -3.11 2.38
CA GLN A 124 -7.18 -2.62 2.41
C GLN A 124 -6.39 -3.28 3.55
N ASP A 125 -6.94 -3.26 4.76
CA ASP A 125 -6.18 -3.65 5.94
C ASP A 125 -5.94 -5.16 6.00
N ILE A 126 -6.95 -5.94 5.60
CA ILE A 126 -6.79 -7.39 5.44
C ILE A 126 -5.73 -7.68 4.39
N PHE A 127 -5.81 -7.03 3.21
CA PHE A 127 -4.91 -7.32 2.10
C PHE A 127 -3.45 -6.96 2.42
N LEU A 128 -3.24 -5.85 3.15
CA LEU A 128 -1.93 -5.42 3.60
C LEU A 128 -1.35 -6.39 4.63
N ALA A 129 -2.14 -6.80 5.64
CA ALA A 129 -1.69 -7.74 6.67
C ALA A 129 -1.42 -9.15 6.12
N ILE A 130 -2.25 -9.67 5.20
CA ILE A 130 -2.01 -11.02 4.62
C ILE A 130 -0.80 -11.07 3.67
N SER A 131 -0.20 -9.94 3.33
CA SER A 131 1.03 -9.88 2.52
C SER A 131 2.22 -10.60 3.19
N VAL A 132 2.16 -10.84 4.51
CA VAL A 132 3.11 -11.70 5.24
C VAL A 132 3.15 -13.13 4.70
N ILE A 133 2.09 -13.61 4.05
CA ILE A 133 1.99 -14.97 3.49
C ILE A 133 2.99 -15.17 2.33
N PRO A 134 2.94 -14.40 1.23
CA PRO A 134 3.96 -14.52 0.18
C PRO A 134 5.36 -14.16 0.69
N LEU A 135 5.51 -13.21 1.62
CA LEU A 135 6.81 -12.90 2.24
C LEU A 135 7.40 -14.11 2.98
N TYR A 136 6.57 -14.85 3.73
CA TYR A 136 6.96 -16.09 4.39
C TYR A 136 7.45 -17.14 3.39
N GLU A 137 6.74 -17.35 2.29
CA GLU A 137 7.11 -18.34 1.28
C GLU A 137 8.43 -17.98 0.56
N ILE A 138 8.71 -16.68 0.39
CA ILE A 138 10.00 -16.18 -0.11
C ILE A 138 11.12 -16.47 0.91
N LEU A 139 10.91 -16.14 2.19
CA LEU A 139 11.87 -16.44 3.26
C LEU A 139 12.15 -17.95 3.35
N LYS A 140 11.11 -18.78 3.22
CA LYS A 140 11.22 -20.24 3.19
C LYS A 140 12.05 -20.73 2.01
N PHE A 141 11.77 -20.24 0.79
CA PHE A 141 12.54 -20.58 -0.40
C PHE A 141 14.03 -20.25 -0.21
N LEU A 142 14.31 -19.05 0.32
CA LEU A 142 15.68 -18.53 0.42
C LEU A 142 16.47 -19.09 1.60
N LEU A 143 15.83 -19.41 2.73
CA LEU A 143 16.53 -19.65 4.00
C LEU A 143 16.40 -21.08 4.55
N LYS A 144 15.34 -21.84 4.22
CA LYS A 144 15.03 -23.11 4.90
C LYS A 144 16.18 -24.13 4.84
N ASN A 145 16.85 -24.24 3.69
CA ASN A 145 17.96 -25.16 3.49
C ASN A 145 19.33 -24.53 3.84
N LYS A 146 19.35 -23.25 4.19
CA LYS A 146 20.58 -22.50 4.48
C LYS A 146 20.84 -22.37 5.98
N ILE A 147 19.80 -22.22 6.79
CA ILE A 147 19.91 -22.11 8.25
C ILE A 147 19.71 -23.49 8.88
N LYS A 148 20.79 -24.05 9.44
CA LYS A 148 20.77 -25.42 10.00
C LYS A 148 19.95 -25.55 11.29
N ASN A 149 19.89 -24.48 12.09
CA ASN A 149 19.18 -24.47 13.36
C ASN A 149 17.72 -24.06 13.14
N ASP A 150 16.80 -25.02 13.23
CA ASP A 150 15.36 -24.80 13.02
C ASP A 150 14.78 -23.74 13.95
N PHE A 151 15.24 -23.65 15.20
CA PHE A 151 14.76 -22.65 16.16
C PHE A 151 15.16 -21.23 15.72
N LEU A 152 16.43 -21.04 15.33
CA LEU A 152 16.90 -19.75 14.83
C LEU A 152 16.25 -19.36 13.49
N TYR A 153 15.97 -20.34 12.63
CA TYR A 153 15.19 -20.13 11.41
C TYR A 153 13.77 -19.64 11.72
N SER A 154 13.07 -20.29 12.65
CA SER A 154 11.75 -19.85 13.10
C SER A 154 11.76 -18.45 13.71
N ILE A 155 12.79 -18.08 14.49
CA ILE A 155 12.92 -16.72 15.01
C ILE A 155 13.11 -15.70 13.89
N ILE A 156 13.95 -15.98 12.88
CA ILE A 156 14.12 -15.08 11.73
C ILE A 156 12.79 -14.88 11.00
N ILE A 157 12.02 -15.95 10.77
CA ILE A 157 10.68 -15.81 10.17
C ILE A 157 9.83 -14.90 11.05
N PHE A 158 9.68 -15.24 12.33
CA PHE A 158 8.83 -14.48 13.24
C PHE A 158 9.22 -12.99 13.30
N ILE A 159 10.50 -12.67 13.55
CA ILE A 159 10.93 -11.28 13.66
C ILE A 159 10.77 -10.53 12.33
N THR A 160 10.99 -11.17 11.17
CA THR A 160 10.82 -10.50 9.88
C THR A 160 9.34 -10.19 9.61
N LEU A 161 8.43 -11.13 9.86
CA LEU A 161 7.00 -10.90 9.65
C LEU A 161 6.44 -9.90 10.67
N PHE A 162 6.87 -9.98 11.93
CA PHE A 162 6.42 -9.06 12.97
C PHE A 162 6.97 -7.65 12.74
N SER A 163 8.23 -7.52 12.30
CA SER A 163 8.80 -6.23 11.91
C SER A 163 8.16 -5.64 10.66
N TYR A 164 7.62 -6.47 9.77
CA TYR A 164 6.88 -5.99 8.61
C TYR A 164 5.60 -5.25 9.06
N GLU A 165 4.82 -5.88 9.93
CA GLU A 165 3.54 -5.33 10.40
C GLU A 165 3.73 -4.11 11.30
N LEU A 166 4.72 -4.14 12.19
CA LEU A 166 4.95 -3.07 13.18
C LEU A 166 5.82 -1.91 12.69
N SER A 167 6.28 -1.96 11.45
CA SER A 167 7.14 -0.91 10.96
C SER A 167 6.41 0.42 10.79
N PRO A 168 7.11 1.54 11.01
CA PRO A 168 6.54 2.87 10.79
C PRO A 168 6.04 3.07 9.36
N PHE A 169 6.61 2.37 8.37
CA PHE A 169 6.19 2.49 6.98
C PHE A 169 4.89 1.74 6.69
N THR A 170 4.70 0.56 7.25
CA THR A 170 3.41 -0.17 7.16
C THR A 170 2.34 0.58 7.94
N ALA A 171 2.68 1.00 9.16
CA ALA A 171 1.84 1.84 10.00
C ALA A 171 1.42 3.15 9.29
N SER A 172 2.30 3.75 8.48
CA SER A 172 1.96 4.95 7.68
C SER A 172 0.82 4.70 6.69
N ILE A 173 0.73 3.49 6.13
CA ILE A 173 -0.33 3.13 5.19
C ILE A 173 -1.65 2.94 5.95
N TYR A 174 -1.62 2.23 7.09
CA TYR A 174 -2.79 2.06 7.96
C TYR A 174 -3.28 3.38 8.55
N SER A 175 -2.37 4.29 8.91
CA SER A 175 -2.70 5.58 9.53
C SER A 175 -3.24 6.61 8.55
N PHE A 176 -2.96 6.50 7.25
CA PHE A 176 -3.25 7.58 6.31
C PHE A 176 -4.71 7.65 5.89
N ASP A 177 -5.19 6.76 5.01
CA ASP A 177 -6.60 6.52 4.67
C ASP A 177 -6.65 5.39 3.62
N PHE A 178 -7.78 5.16 2.96
CA PHE A 178 -7.85 4.18 1.88
C PHE A 178 -7.14 4.67 0.61
N HIS A 179 -6.25 3.84 0.07
CA HIS A 179 -5.54 4.08 -1.20
C HIS A 179 -5.24 2.78 -1.94
N ASN A 180 -5.37 2.82 -3.27
CA ASN A 180 -4.98 1.69 -4.12
C ASN A 180 -3.50 1.28 -3.95
N MET A 181 -2.63 2.18 -3.52
CA MET A 181 -1.22 1.85 -3.25
C MET A 181 -1.05 0.82 -2.14
N ALA A 182 -1.99 0.70 -1.20
CA ALA A 182 -1.91 -0.24 -0.09
C ALA A 182 -1.92 -1.72 -0.53
N PHE A 183 -2.36 -2.02 -1.76
CA PHE A 183 -2.32 -3.37 -2.32
C PHE A 183 -0.95 -3.76 -2.90
N LEU A 184 -0.03 -2.79 -3.10
CA LEU A 184 1.30 -3.03 -3.68
C LEU A 184 2.13 -4.07 -2.91
N PRO A 185 2.23 -4.04 -1.56
CA PRO A 185 3.07 -5.00 -0.84
C PRO A 185 2.71 -6.45 -1.13
N PHE A 186 1.41 -6.78 -1.11
CA PHE A 186 0.95 -8.12 -1.45
C PHE A 186 1.30 -8.49 -2.89
N PHE A 187 0.99 -7.64 -3.88
CA PHE A 187 1.27 -7.98 -5.28
C PHE A 187 2.76 -8.08 -5.59
N ILE A 188 3.60 -7.22 -5.00
CA ILE A 188 5.06 -7.29 -5.14
C ILE A 188 5.60 -8.58 -4.53
N PHE A 189 5.22 -8.90 -3.29
CA PHE A 189 5.64 -10.15 -2.66
C PHE A 189 5.12 -11.36 -3.44
N MET A 190 3.88 -11.33 -3.90
CA MET A 190 3.29 -12.45 -4.63
C MET A 190 3.93 -12.63 -6.01
N ALA A 191 4.33 -11.54 -6.69
CA ALA A 191 5.08 -11.59 -7.94
C ALA A 191 6.44 -12.26 -7.75
N ILE A 192 7.19 -11.86 -6.72
CA ILE A 192 8.50 -12.44 -6.40
C ILE A 192 8.38 -13.90 -5.93
N TYR A 193 7.36 -14.22 -5.13
CA TYR A 193 7.02 -15.60 -4.79
C TYR A 193 6.77 -16.42 -6.05
N ALA A 194 5.89 -15.94 -6.93
CA ALA A 194 5.53 -16.64 -8.15
C ALA A 194 6.75 -16.85 -9.06
N TYR A 195 7.63 -15.86 -9.15
CA TYR A 195 8.90 -15.96 -9.85
C TYR A 195 9.82 -17.05 -9.27
N LEU A 196 10.07 -17.03 -7.96
CA LEU A 196 10.97 -17.98 -7.31
C LEU A 196 10.47 -19.43 -7.40
N TYR A 197 9.15 -19.63 -7.42
CA TYR A 197 8.51 -20.94 -7.56
C TYR A 197 8.10 -21.27 -9.02
N ASN A 198 8.58 -20.51 -10.02
CA ASN A 198 8.30 -20.72 -11.45
C ASN A 198 6.80 -20.75 -11.83
N LYS A 199 5.96 -20.04 -11.08
CA LYS A 199 4.51 -19.88 -11.34
C LYS A 199 4.27 -18.75 -12.34
N LYS A 200 4.61 -18.99 -13.62
CA LYS A 200 4.63 -17.96 -14.68
C LYS A 200 3.31 -17.17 -14.81
N ILE A 201 2.17 -17.87 -14.87
CA ILE A 201 0.84 -17.24 -15.02
C ILE A 201 0.54 -16.33 -13.83
N LEU A 202 0.86 -16.79 -12.62
CA LEU A 202 0.63 -16.04 -11.40
C LEU A 202 1.52 -14.80 -11.33
N ASN A 203 2.79 -14.92 -11.71
CA ASN A 203 3.71 -13.79 -11.79
C ASN A 203 3.18 -12.71 -12.76
N ILE A 204 2.79 -13.09 -13.97
CA ILE A 204 2.21 -12.18 -14.96
C ILE A 204 0.92 -11.55 -14.43
N ALA A 205 0.04 -12.32 -13.79
CA ALA A 205 -1.20 -11.78 -13.20
C ALA A 205 -0.90 -10.73 -12.11
N MET A 206 0.08 -10.97 -11.23
CA MET A 206 0.46 -10.01 -10.19
C MET A 206 1.07 -8.73 -10.80
N LEU A 207 1.89 -8.84 -11.85
CA LEU A 207 2.43 -7.69 -12.58
C LEU A 207 1.32 -6.86 -13.25
N ILE A 208 0.29 -7.51 -13.77
CA ILE A 208 -0.90 -6.83 -14.31
C ILE A 208 -1.67 -6.15 -13.19
N PHE A 209 -1.90 -6.80 -12.04
CA PHE A 209 -2.59 -6.16 -10.93
C PHE A 209 -1.87 -4.90 -10.44
N ILE A 210 -0.54 -4.93 -10.34
CA ILE A 210 0.28 -3.74 -10.02
C ILE A 210 -0.01 -2.61 -11.01
N VAL A 211 -0.02 -2.89 -12.31
CA VAL A 211 -0.31 -1.91 -13.36
C VAL A 211 -1.73 -1.34 -13.23
N THR A 212 -2.71 -2.16 -12.87
CA THR A 212 -4.11 -1.73 -12.77
C THR A 212 -4.41 -0.83 -11.57
N LEU A 213 -3.55 -0.81 -10.54
CA LEU A 213 -3.72 0.06 -9.37
C LEU A 213 -3.55 1.54 -9.72
N HIS A 214 -2.67 1.84 -10.68
CA HIS A 214 -2.43 3.19 -11.19
C HIS A 214 -1.59 3.12 -12.47
N SER A 215 -1.89 3.94 -13.48
CA SER A 215 -1.19 3.91 -14.78
C SER A 215 0.34 3.98 -14.68
N ASN A 216 0.87 4.77 -13.73
CA ASN A 216 2.32 4.92 -13.53
C ASN A 216 2.99 3.69 -12.89
N PHE A 217 2.24 2.73 -12.33
CA PHE A 217 2.83 1.56 -11.66
C PHE A 217 3.36 0.52 -12.66
N VAL A 218 3.15 0.75 -13.96
CA VAL A 218 3.87 0.01 -15.00
C VAL A 218 5.39 0.08 -14.82
N TYR A 219 5.93 1.20 -14.32
CA TYR A 219 7.36 1.32 -14.02
C TYR A 219 7.80 0.34 -12.91
N ILE A 220 6.96 0.08 -11.91
CA ILE A 220 7.24 -0.90 -10.85
C ILE A 220 7.31 -2.31 -11.45
N SER A 221 6.30 -2.69 -12.26
CA SER A 221 6.29 -4.00 -12.93
C SER A 221 7.48 -4.20 -13.87
N LEU A 222 7.90 -3.17 -14.61
CA LEU A 222 9.11 -3.21 -15.44
C LEU A 222 10.38 -3.44 -14.61
N MET A 223 10.50 -2.79 -13.45
CA MET A 223 11.66 -3.00 -12.58
C MET A 223 11.64 -4.36 -11.87
N ILE A 224 10.47 -4.93 -11.59
CA ILE A 224 10.35 -6.33 -11.14
C ILE A 224 10.86 -7.27 -12.22
N ILE A 225 10.42 -7.11 -13.48
CA ILE A 225 10.91 -7.93 -14.60
C ILE A 225 12.43 -7.80 -14.76
N LEU A 226 12.98 -6.58 -14.67
CA LEU A 226 14.43 -6.36 -14.72
C LEU A 226 15.15 -7.09 -13.58
N PHE A 227 14.63 -7.00 -12.36
CA PHE A 227 15.16 -7.72 -11.20
C PHE A 227 15.16 -9.24 -11.45
N GLU A 228 14.06 -9.81 -11.92
CA GLU A 228 13.92 -11.24 -12.21
C GLU A 228 14.90 -11.70 -13.29
N MET A 229 15.12 -10.90 -14.33
CA MET A 229 16.13 -11.16 -15.36
C MET A 229 17.54 -11.15 -14.78
N VAL A 230 17.91 -10.12 -14.01
CA VAL A 230 19.23 -9.99 -13.36
C VAL A 230 19.46 -11.14 -12.38
N TYR A 231 18.46 -11.48 -11.55
CA TYR A 231 18.53 -12.56 -10.57
C TYR A 231 18.69 -13.93 -11.23
N SER A 232 17.87 -14.24 -12.24
CA SER A 232 17.93 -15.50 -13.00
C SER A 232 19.30 -15.74 -13.63
N ARG A 233 19.98 -14.65 -14.02
CA ARG A 233 21.33 -14.69 -14.60
C ARG A 233 22.43 -14.93 -13.58
N LYS A 234 22.30 -14.34 -12.41
CA LYS A 234 23.27 -14.50 -11.32
C LYS A 234 23.15 -15.89 -10.68
N TYR A 235 21.94 -16.44 -10.63
CA TYR A 235 21.61 -17.70 -9.98
C TYR A 235 21.06 -18.75 -10.96
N LYS A 236 21.77 -18.98 -12.08
CA LYS A 236 21.33 -19.90 -13.15
C LYS A 236 21.02 -21.32 -12.67
N ASN A 237 21.68 -21.78 -11.61
CA ASN A 237 21.50 -23.11 -11.05
C ASN A 237 20.11 -23.32 -10.40
N LEU A 238 19.37 -22.23 -10.16
CA LEU A 238 18.02 -22.30 -9.59
C LEU A 238 16.94 -22.58 -10.64
N ASN A 239 17.28 -22.63 -11.95
CA ASN A 239 16.36 -22.89 -13.05
C ASN A 239 15.08 -22.03 -12.98
N LEU A 240 15.26 -20.71 -12.80
CA LEU A 240 14.16 -19.73 -12.68
C LEU A 240 13.64 -19.31 -14.05
N MET A 241 12.56 -18.53 -14.08
CA MET A 241 11.80 -18.19 -15.30
C MET A 241 12.66 -17.68 -16.47
N PHE A 242 13.70 -16.89 -16.19
CA PHE A 242 14.62 -16.36 -17.23
C PHE A 242 15.97 -17.10 -17.31
N SER A 243 16.18 -18.17 -16.53
CA SER A 243 17.47 -18.89 -16.47
C SER A 243 17.80 -19.62 -17.78
N GLU A 244 16.78 -20.04 -18.54
CA GLU A 244 16.94 -20.74 -19.82
C GLU A 244 17.43 -19.83 -20.95
N ILE A 245 17.19 -18.53 -20.84
CA ILE A 245 17.57 -17.56 -21.87
C ILE A 245 19.09 -17.38 -21.82
N ARG A 246 19.82 -18.00 -22.75
CA ARG A 246 21.30 -18.00 -22.76
C ARG A 246 21.95 -16.70 -23.26
N PRO A 247 21.60 -16.12 -24.41
CA PRO A 247 22.25 -14.91 -24.91
C PRO A 247 21.87 -13.66 -24.10
N LYS A 248 22.85 -12.86 -23.65
CA LYS A 248 22.61 -11.63 -22.88
C LYS A 248 21.78 -10.60 -23.66
N TRP A 249 22.06 -10.48 -24.95
CA TRP A 249 21.36 -9.57 -25.85
C TRP A 249 19.87 -9.91 -25.95
N LEU A 250 19.46 -11.17 -25.80
CA LEU A 250 18.04 -11.54 -25.85
C LEU A 250 17.28 -11.08 -24.61
N LEU A 251 17.90 -11.07 -23.43
CA LEU A 251 17.29 -10.43 -22.26
C LEU A 251 17.16 -8.92 -22.43
N LEU A 252 18.17 -8.28 -23.03
CA LEU A 252 18.10 -6.86 -23.35
C LEU A 252 16.98 -6.56 -24.33
N VAL A 253 16.84 -7.35 -25.41
CA VAL A 253 15.75 -7.23 -26.38
C VAL A 253 14.40 -7.43 -25.69
N LEU A 254 14.23 -8.46 -24.85
CA LEU A 254 12.99 -8.67 -24.10
C LEU A 254 12.68 -7.50 -23.16
N PHE A 255 13.68 -6.97 -22.46
CA PHE A 255 13.49 -5.83 -21.59
C PHE A 255 13.10 -4.57 -22.37
N ILE A 256 13.70 -4.32 -23.54
CA ILE A 256 13.29 -3.25 -24.46
C ILE A 256 11.85 -3.46 -24.91
N LEU A 257 11.47 -4.67 -25.31
CA LEU A 257 10.10 -4.98 -25.72
C LEU A 257 9.09 -4.72 -24.59
N PHE A 258 9.37 -5.20 -23.37
CA PHE A 258 8.52 -4.90 -22.20
C PHE A 258 8.43 -3.40 -21.94
N THR A 259 9.54 -2.67 -22.06
CA THR A 259 9.57 -1.21 -21.90
C THR A 259 8.69 -0.52 -22.96
N LEU A 260 8.79 -0.92 -24.23
CA LEU A 260 7.93 -0.41 -25.31
C LEU A 260 6.46 -0.72 -25.06
N THR A 261 6.13 -1.92 -24.58
CA THR A 261 4.76 -2.26 -24.16
C THR A 261 4.29 -1.40 -23.00
N GLY A 262 5.16 -1.11 -22.04
CA GLY A 262 4.85 -0.22 -20.92
C GLY A 262 4.56 1.21 -21.38
N PHE A 263 5.34 1.74 -22.33
CA PHE A 263 5.05 3.03 -22.96
C PHE A 263 3.72 3.01 -23.72
N ALA A 264 3.47 1.97 -24.52
CA ALA A 264 2.20 1.82 -25.23
C ALA A 264 1.00 1.77 -24.26
N TYR A 265 1.17 1.17 -23.08
CA TYR A 265 0.14 1.16 -22.04
C TYR A 265 -0.11 2.56 -21.44
N ILE A 266 0.93 3.35 -21.18
CA ILE A 266 0.77 4.72 -20.67
C ILE A 266 0.01 5.58 -21.69
N GLU A 267 0.38 5.47 -22.97
CA GLU A 267 -0.31 6.14 -24.07
C GLU A 267 -1.78 5.70 -24.14
N PHE A 268 -2.03 4.40 -24.08
CA PHE A 268 -3.38 3.85 -24.02
C PHE A 268 -4.17 4.41 -22.82
N ALA A 269 -3.58 4.44 -21.63
CA ALA A 269 -4.21 5.00 -20.44
C ALA A 269 -4.53 6.48 -20.62
N GLY A 270 -3.63 7.27 -21.23
CA GLY A 270 -3.87 8.68 -21.56
C GLY A 270 -5.02 8.88 -22.55
N ILE A 271 -5.10 8.06 -23.60
CA ILE A 271 -6.22 8.07 -24.56
C ILE A 271 -7.53 7.72 -23.84
N MET A 272 -7.52 6.68 -22.99
CA MET A 272 -8.70 6.28 -22.23
C MET A 272 -9.17 7.38 -21.29
N LYS A 273 -8.25 8.09 -20.60
CA LYS A 273 -8.59 9.25 -19.78
C LYS A 273 -9.31 10.32 -20.60
N GLY A 274 -8.80 10.65 -21.80
CA GLY A 274 -9.46 11.58 -22.73
C GLY A 274 -10.87 11.14 -23.10
N ILE A 275 -11.02 9.90 -23.57
CA ILE A 275 -12.32 9.33 -23.94
C ILE A 275 -13.31 9.40 -22.76
N ILE A 276 -12.88 9.01 -21.56
CA ILE A 276 -13.71 9.01 -20.35
C ILE A 276 -14.09 10.44 -19.92
N SER A 277 -13.16 11.40 -20.04
CA SER A 277 -13.40 12.81 -19.71
C SER A 277 -14.32 13.54 -20.71
N GLY A 278 -14.55 12.96 -21.90
CA GLY A 278 -15.23 13.64 -23.00
C GLY A 278 -14.42 14.77 -23.65
N HIS A 279 -13.15 14.96 -23.27
CA HIS A 279 -12.25 15.96 -23.83
C HIS A 279 -11.18 15.30 -24.70
N VAL A 280 -10.73 16.01 -25.74
CA VAL A 280 -9.57 15.57 -26.52
C VAL A 280 -8.35 15.66 -25.61
N SER A 281 -7.90 14.50 -25.11
CA SER A 281 -6.72 14.42 -24.27
C SER A 281 -5.53 15.02 -25.03
N SER A 282 -5.00 16.13 -24.52
CA SER A 282 -3.59 16.43 -24.78
C SER A 282 -2.83 15.26 -24.18
N VAL A 283 -2.26 14.41 -25.04
CA VAL A 283 -1.24 13.41 -24.66
C VAL A 283 0.01 14.19 -24.28
N THR A 284 -0.10 14.98 -23.22
CA THR A 284 1.03 15.62 -22.61
C THR A 284 1.61 14.52 -21.74
N LEU A 285 2.82 14.06 -22.07
CA LEU A 285 3.66 13.19 -21.23
C LEU A 285 3.98 13.84 -19.86
N THR A 286 3.20 14.80 -19.40
CA THR A 286 3.26 15.37 -18.06
C THR A 286 2.54 14.41 -17.13
N THR A 287 3.30 13.52 -16.47
CA THR A 287 2.77 12.78 -15.31
C THR A 287 2.49 13.70 -14.13
N GLY A 288 2.91 14.98 -14.20
CA GLY A 288 2.48 16.07 -13.32
C GLY A 288 2.46 15.71 -11.85
N GLU A 289 3.38 14.86 -11.39
CA GLU A 289 3.38 14.39 -10.02
C GLU A 289 3.73 15.58 -9.12
N SER A 290 3.00 15.74 -8.02
CA SER A 290 3.14 16.88 -7.13
C SER A 290 4.61 17.17 -6.79
N GLY A 291 5.00 18.43 -6.97
CA GLY A 291 6.36 18.90 -6.67
C GLY A 291 7.46 18.35 -7.58
N THR A 292 7.16 17.79 -8.76
CA THR A 292 8.18 17.35 -9.73
C THR A 292 8.40 18.35 -10.87
N VAL A 293 9.50 18.17 -11.62
CA VAL A 293 9.76 18.90 -12.87
C VAL A 293 8.57 18.71 -13.84
N PRO A 294 8.01 19.81 -14.41
CA PRO A 294 6.93 19.69 -15.39
C PRO A 294 7.31 18.77 -16.55
N GLY A 295 6.40 17.89 -16.95
CA GLY A 295 6.65 16.90 -17.99
C GLY A 295 7.04 15.51 -17.49
N GLY A 296 6.93 15.25 -16.17
CA GLY A 296 7.18 13.92 -15.62
C GLY A 296 8.61 13.44 -15.86
N LEU A 297 8.78 12.13 -16.11
CA LEU A 297 10.08 11.54 -16.42
C LEU A 297 10.75 12.22 -17.63
N MET A 298 9.99 12.56 -18.68
CA MET A 298 10.54 13.21 -19.87
C MET A 298 10.95 14.66 -19.57
N GLY A 299 10.19 15.35 -18.72
CA GLY A 299 10.55 16.65 -18.16
C GLY A 299 11.86 16.62 -17.39
N MET A 300 12.04 15.61 -16.52
CA MET A 300 13.28 15.40 -15.77
C MET A 300 14.47 15.11 -16.71
N VAL A 301 14.30 14.23 -17.69
CA VAL A 301 15.33 13.92 -18.70
C VAL A 301 15.68 15.18 -19.50
N ARG A 302 14.69 15.98 -19.92
CA ARG A 302 14.93 17.24 -20.61
C ARG A 302 15.70 18.21 -19.72
N ALA A 303 15.25 18.42 -18.49
CA ALA A 303 15.88 19.33 -17.53
C ALA A 303 17.33 18.94 -17.25
N LEU A 304 17.67 17.65 -17.21
CA LEU A 304 19.05 17.18 -17.06
C LEU A 304 20.01 17.75 -18.12
N PHE A 305 19.53 18.03 -19.33
CA PHE A 305 20.34 18.56 -20.43
C PHE A 305 20.12 20.06 -20.68
N THR A 306 18.92 20.57 -20.42
CA THR A 306 18.57 21.97 -20.72
C THR A 306 18.71 22.91 -19.53
N ASP A 307 18.45 22.43 -18.31
CA ASP A 307 18.55 23.22 -17.08
C ASP A 307 18.87 22.32 -15.86
N PRO A 308 20.14 21.88 -15.70
CA PRO A 308 20.52 21.00 -14.60
C PRO A 308 20.38 21.67 -13.22
N ALA A 309 20.50 23.00 -13.15
CA ALA A 309 20.35 23.76 -11.91
C ALA A 309 18.90 23.70 -11.41
N TYR A 310 17.94 23.82 -12.33
CA TYR A 310 16.52 23.65 -12.01
C TYR A 310 16.22 22.24 -11.49
N LEU A 311 16.69 21.18 -12.16
CA LEU A 311 16.53 19.80 -11.65
C LEU A 311 17.17 19.62 -10.25
N PHE A 312 18.36 20.18 -10.04
CA PHE A 312 19.05 20.11 -8.76
C PHE A 312 18.29 20.82 -7.63
N SER A 313 17.51 21.87 -7.93
CA SER A 313 16.67 22.54 -6.94
C SER A 313 15.62 21.59 -6.34
N PHE A 314 15.03 20.68 -7.12
CA PHE A 314 14.10 19.67 -6.61
C PHE A 314 14.79 18.57 -5.83
N ILE A 315 15.99 18.14 -6.27
CA ILE A 315 16.77 17.13 -5.57
C ILE A 315 17.19 17.65 -4.18
N SER A 316 17.66 18.89 -4.11
CA SER A 316 18.13 19.53 -2.87
C SER A 316 16.99 20.04 -1.98
N ALA A 317 15.77 20.20 -2.50
CA ALA A 317 14.59 20.50 -1.69
C ALA A 317 14.40 19.43 -0.61
N ASN A 318 14.15 19.88 0.62
CA ASN A 318 13.90 19.04 1.80
C ASN A 318 14.96 17.94 2.02
N TYR A 319 16.22 18.21 1.69
CA TYR A 319 17.29 17.20 1.74
C TYR A 319 17.43 16.51 3.11
N MET A 320 17.21 17.23 4.23
CA MET A 320 17.24 16.63 5.56
C MET A 320 16.13 15.59 5.77
N LEU A 321 14.91 15.85 5.28
CA LEU A 321 13.80 14.89 5.34
C LEU A 321 14.10 13.67 4.46
N LYS A 322 14.59 13.90 3.24
CA LYS A 322 15.00 12.82 2.33
C LYS A 322 16.07 11.90 2.94
N ILE A 323 17.12 12.48 3.54
CA ILE A 323 18.21 11.72 4.16
C ILE A 323 17.71 10.97 5.40
N SER A 324 16.95 11.62 6.28
CA SER A 324 16.41 10.97 7.48
C SER A 324 15.46 9.83 7.14
N TYR A 325 14.57 10.01 6.16
CA TYR A 325 13.69 8.98 5.65
C TYR A 325 14.47 7.78 5.10
N LEU A 326 15.52 8.00 4.29
CA LEU A 326 16.39 6.92 3.81
C LEU A 326 17.08 6.18 4.96
N VAL A 327 17.67 6.91 5.90
CA VAL A 327 18.36 6.30 7.05
C VAL A 327 17.38 5.43 7.83
N LEU A 328 16.16 5.92 8.09
CA LEU A 328 15.13 5.16 8.79
C LEU A 328 14.68 3.92 7.98
N LEU A 329 14.51 4.06 6.67
CA LEU A 329 14.11 2.98 5.77
C LEU A 329 15.11 1.81 5.78
N PHE A 330 16.42 2.11 5.78
CA PHE A 330 17.46 1.08 5.89
C PHE A 330 17.65 0.59 7.34
N ALA A 331 17.57 1.46 8.33
CA ALA A 331 17.77 1.11 9.74
C ALA A 331 16.69 0.14 10.24
N THR A 332 15.43 0.35 9.87
CA THR A 332 14.31 -0.54 10.24
C THR A 332 14.44 -1.95 9.67
N THR A 333 15.23 -2.14 8.61
CA THR A 333 15.53 -3.45 8.01
C THR A 333 16.93 -3.97 8.36
N GLY A 334 17.58 -3.37 9.37
CA GLY A 334 18.92 -3.77 9.80
C GLY A 334 19.98 -3.62 8.72
N PHE A 335 19.75 -2.73 7.75
CA PHE A 335 20.56 -2.52 6.55
C PHE A 335 20.75 -3.78 5.68
N MET A 336 19.91 -4.81 5.86
CA MET A 336 19.98 -6.05 5.07
C MET A 336 19.91 -5.87 3.55
N PRO A 337 19.11 -4.91 3.01
CA PRO A 337 19.10 -4.66 1.57
C PRO A 337 20.48 -4.28 0.99
N LEU A 338 21.40 -3.71 1.78
CA LEU A 338 22.76 -3.38 1.32
C LEU A 338 23.64 -4.62 1.08
N TYR A 339 23.30 -5.77 1.67
CA TYR A 339 24.00 -7.03 1.41
C TYR A 339 23.55 -7.70 0.10
N PHE A 340 22.41 -7.28 -0.46
CA PHE A 340 21.91 -7.71 -1.76
C PHE A 340 21.29 -6.53 -2.52
N PRO A 341 22.11 -5.56 -2.98
CA PRO A 341 21.63 -4.30 -3.53
C PRO A 341 20.82 -4.47 -4.82
N GLU A 342 20.92 -5.61 -5.52
CA GLU A 342 20.11 -5.86 -6.71
C GLU A 342 18.61 -5.83 -6.44
N ILE A 343 18.16 -6.10 -5.20
CA ILE A 343 16.73 -6.01 -4.85
C ILE A 343 16.19 -4.57 -4.99
N LEU A 344 17.06 -3.56 -4.79
CA LEU A 344 16.69 -2.15 -4.87
C LEU A 344 16.35 -1.70 -6.29
N ILE A 345 16.61 -2.52 -7.32
CA ILE A 345 16.13 -2.29 -8.69
C ILE A 345 14.61 -2.06 -8.67
N ILE A 346 13.86 -2.86 -7.90
CA ILE A 346 12.39 -2.75 -7.79
C ILE A 346 11.98 -1.37 -7.23
N GLY A 347 12.79 -0.79 -6.33
CA GLY A 347 12.55 0.50 -5.71
C GLY A 347 12.99 1.71 -6.53
N LEU A 348 13.66 1.51 -7.68
CA LEU A 348 14.14 2.62 -8.52
C LEU A 348 13.05 3.60 -8.97
N PRO A 349 11.81 3.19 -9.32
CA PRO A 349 10.77 4.13 -9.70
C PRO A 349 10.46 5.07 -8.53
N TYR A 350 10.34 4.52 -7.32
CA TYR A 350 10.12 5.29 -6.11
C TYR A 350 11.25 6.29 -5.84
N PHE A 351 12.50 5.84 -5.84
CA PHE A 351 13.63 6.75 -5.64
C PHE A 351 13.71 7.82 -6.72
N GLY A 352 13.44 7.43 -7.97
CA GLY A 352 13.43 8.31 -9.13
C GLY A 352 12.45 9.46 -8.95
N TYR A 353 11.20 9.20 -8.56
CA TYR A 353 10.20 10.27 -8.41
C TYR A 353 10.28 10.99 -7.05
N ALA A 354 10.43 10.27 -5.93
CA ALA A 354 10.35 10.86 -4.60
C ALA A 354 11.54 11.77 -4.30
N PHE A 355 12.75 11.39 -4.75
CA PHE A 355 13.97 12.14 -4.44
C PHE A 355 14.28 13.24 -5.45
N THR A 356 13.54 13.29 -6.56
CA THR A 356 13.54 14.40 -7.53
C THR A 356 12.29 15.28 -7.39
N SER A 357 11.56 15.17 -6.28
CA SER A 357 10.41 16.00 -5.96
C SER A 357 10.66 16.89 -4.74
N SER A 358 10.03 18.07 -4.73
CA SER A 358 9.92 18.97 -3.57
C SER A 358 8.73 18.64 -2.66
N TYR A 359 7.89 17.67 -3.03
CA TYR A 359 6.69 17.30 -2.28
C TYR A 359 7.03 16.46 -1.05
N GLY A 360 6.82 17.04 0.14
CA GLY A 360 7.21 16.46 1.42
C GLY A 360 6.60 15.09 1.72
N SER A 361 5.36 14.85 1.30
CA SER A 361 4.61 13.63 1.63
C SER A 361 5.25 12.36 1.05
N TYR A 362 6.04 12.47 -0.01
CA TYR A 362 6.72 11.31 -0.60
C TYR A 362 7.79 10.70 0.31
N TYR A 363 8.38 11.47 1.22
CA TYR A 363 9.46 11.06 2.11
C TYR A 363 9.17 11.46 3.56
N THR A 364 7.90 11.43 3.94
CA THR A 364 7.42 11.64 5.31
C THR A 364 6.57 10.45 5.72
N LEU A 365 6.68 10.01 6.98
CA LEU A 365 5.82 8.96 7.53
C LEU A 365 4.39 9.48 7.71
N GLY A 366 3.43 8.56 7.80
CA GLY A 366 2.00 8.89 7.89
C GLY A 366 1.30 9.04 6.54
N TYR A 367 2.00 8.85 5.42
CA TYR A 367 1.44 8.86 4.06
C TYR A 367 1.54 7.48 3.38
N GLN A 368 0.66 7.25 2.41
CA GLN A 368 0.52 6.01 1.64
C GLN A 368 1.73 5.67 0.74
N TYR A 369 2.58 6.65 0.39
CA TYR A 369 3.66 6.47 -0.59
C TYR A 369 4.73 5.46 -0.15
N ALA A 370 4.85 5.21 1.16
CA ALA A 370 5.71 4.18 1.71
C ALA A 370 5.44 2.78 1.12
N ALA A 371 4.20 2.51 0.68
CA ALA A 371 3.78 1.25 0.08
C ALA A 371 4.59 0.86 -1.18
N MET A 372 5.17 1.84 -1.87
CA MET A 372 5.95 1.60 -3.10
C MET A 372 7.37 1.09 -2.85
N ILE A 373 7.96 1.41 -1.69
CA ILE A 373 9.36 1.10 -1.41
C ILE A 373 9.55 0.10 -0.29
N TYR A 374 8.70 0.18 0.73
CA TYR A 374 8.85 -0.62 1.93
C TYR A 374 8.80 -2.15 1.70
N PRO A 375 7.93 -2.72 0.85
CA PRO A 375 8.02 -4.16 0.53
C PRO A 375 9.38 -4.55 -0.06
N VAL A 376 10.02 -3.67 -0.86
CA VAL A 376 11.36 -3.92 -1.42
C VAL A 376 12.40 -4.08 -0.31
N MET A 377 12.28 -3.29 0.77
CA MET A 377 13.19 -3.37 1.91
C MET A 377 13.04 -4.71 2.66
N PHE A 378 11.82 -5.23 2.79
CA PHE A 378 11.56 -6.52 3.43
C PHE A 378 11.97 -7.72 2.58
N LEU A 379 11.85 -7.61 1.25
CA LEU A 379 12.53 -8.53 0.34
C LEU A 379 14.05 -8.50 0.57
N GLY A 380 14.62 -7.32 0.77
CA GLY A 380 16.04 -7.15 1.05
C GLY A 380 16.51 -7.81 2.35
N ILE A 381 15.65 -7.98 3.37
CA ILE A 381 15.95 -8.83 4.52
C ILE A 381 16.15 -10.29 4.08
N ALA A 382 15.20 -10.84 3.33
CA ALA A 382 15.24 -12.23 2.88
C ALA A 382 16.45 -12.51 1.97
N PHE A 383 16.66 -11.68 0.95
CA PHE A 383 17.78 -11.81 0.03
C PHE A 383 19.13 -11.48 0.68
N GLY A 384 19.19 -10.47 1.55
CA GLY A 384 20.40 -10.07 2.26
C GLY A 384 20.91 -11.16 3.20
N ILE A 385 20.05 -11.73 4.05
CA ILE A 385 20.43 -12.84 4.94
C ILE A 385 20.89 -14.05 4.12
N SER A 386 20.14 -14.40 3.07
CA SER A 386 20.46 -15.49 2.16
C SER A 386 21.85 -15.32 1.54
N LYS A 387 22.18 -14.09 1.11
CA LYS A 387 23.48 -13.74 0.53
C LYS A 387 24.62 -13.78 1.55
N ILE A 388 24.38 -13.32 2.77
CA ILE A 388 25.36 -13.41 3.87
C ILE A 388 25.73 -14.88 4.10
N ILE A 389 24.74 -15.76 4.25
CA ILE A 389 24.96 -17.19 4.52
C ILE A 389 25.71 -17.86 3.35
N ASP A 390 25.32 -17.58 2.10
CA ASP A 390 26.00 -18.13 0.92
C ASP A 390 27.49 -17.75 0.88
N ASN A 391 27.80 -16.49 1.15
CA ASN A 391 29.17 -16.00 1.13
C ASN A 391 30.02 -16.60 2.26
N LEU A 392 29.42 -16.89 3.42
CA LEU A 392 30.08 -17.53 4.55
C LEU A 392 30.37 -19.03 4.31
N ASN A 393 29.44 -19.71 3.63
CA ASN A 393 29.59 -21.11 3.25
C ASN A 393 30.51 -21.31 2.03
N SER A 394 30.79 -20.25 1.28
CA SER A 394 31.64 -20.31 0.09
C SER A 394 33.15 -20.35 0.44
N ASN A 395 33.86 -21.30 -0.16
CA ASN A 395 35.34 -21.36 -0.14
C ASN A 395 36.02 -20.29 -1.01
N ASN A 396 35.23 -19.44 -1.68
CA ASN A 396 35.74 -18.52 -2.69
C ASN A 396 36.45 -17.30 -2.06
N LYS A 397 37.60 -16.92 -2.61
CA LYS A 397 38.47 -15.84 -2.08
C LYS A 397 37.93 -14.42 -2.34
N ASN A 398 37.05 -14.24 -3.34
CA ASN A 398 36.42 -12.96 -3.68
C ASN A 398 35.16 -12.69 -2.82
N ARG A 399 35.35 -12.57 -1.50
CA ARG A 399 34.25 -12.34 -0.58
C ARG A 399 33.89 -10.86 -0.52
N LEU A 400 32.62 -10.54 -0.75
CA LEU A 400 32.01 -9.26 -0.39
C LEU A 400 31.81 -9.12 1.12
N THR A 401 31.82 -10.24 1.86
CA THR A 401 31.62 -10.23 3.31
C THR A 401 32.86 -9.69 4.02
N PRO A 402 32.73 -8.68 4.90
CA PRO A 402 33.85 -8.13 5.67
C PRO A 402 34.68 -9.23 6.37
N LYS A 403 36.02 -9.13 6.31
CA LYS A 403 36.96 -10.09 6.93
C LYS A 403 36.61 -10.36 8.40
N LYS A 404 36.19 -9.33 9.14
CA LYS A 404 35.75 -9.43 10.54
C LYS A 404 34.60 -10.44 10.72
N ILE A 405 33.55 -10.35 9.88
CA ILE A 405 32.39 -11.25 9.93
C ILE A 405 32.80 -12.70 9.58
N TYR A 406 33.66 -12.88 8.58
CA TYR A 406 34.15 -14.22 8.22
C TYR A 406 35.01 -14.85 9.34
N ASN A 407 35.91 -14.07 9.95
CA ASN A 407 36.71 -14.56 11.07
C ASN A 407 35.84 -14.93 12.27
N TYR A 408 34.80 -14.14 12.54
CA TYR A 408 33.79 -14.46 13.54
C TYR A 408 33.03 -15.75 13.20
N TYR A 409 32.61 -15.95 11.95
CA TYR A 409 32.00 -17.20 11.48
C TYR A 409 32.91 -18.41 11.74
N LYS A 410 34.19 -18.30 11.36
CA LYS A 410 35.15 -19.40 11.50
C LYS A 410 35.41 -19.78 12.97
N SER A 411 35.35 -18.80 13.87
CA SER A 411 35.58 -19.00 15.31
C SER A 411 34.34 -19.42 16.09
N HIS A 412 33.15 -18.96 15.69
CA HIS A 412 31.92 -19.09 16.48
C HIS A 412 30.80 -19.87 15.77
N GLY A 413 30.94 -20.20 14.49
CA GLY A 413 29.96 -20.95 13.70
C GLY A 413 28.73 -20.14 13.25
N GLN A 414 27.87 -20.79 12.46
CA GLN A 414 26.70 -20.16 11.81
C GLN A 414 25.68 -19.61 12.81
N ASN A 415 25.40 -20.36 13.89
CA ASN A 415 24.36 -20.00 14.85
C ASN A 415 24.60 -18.64 15.49
N ASN A 416 25.86 -18.28 15.77
CA ASN A 416 26.18 -16.99 16.37
C ASN A 416 26.01 -15.83 15.39
N ILE A 417 26.29 -16.03 14.10
CA ILE A 417 25.98 -15.02 13.07
C ILE A 417 24.48 -14.82 12.94
N ILE A 418 23.70 -15.89 12.94
CA ILE A 418 22.25 -15.79 12.90
C ILE A 418 21.70 -15.05 14.14
N LYS A 419 22.24 -15.31 15.33
CA LYS A 419 21.88 -14.55 16.54
C LYS A 419 22.19 -13.06 16.39
N VAL A 420 23.34 -12.69 15.83
CA VAL A 420 23.70 -11.29 15.56
C VAL A 420 22.71 -10.66 14.58
N ILE A 421 22.35 -11.36 13.51
CA ILE A 421 21.32 -10.89 12.55
C ILE A 421 19.98 -10.67 13.26
N ILE A 422 19.55 -11.63 14.10
CA ILE A 422 18.31 -11.49 14.88
C ILE A 422 18.36 -10.26 15.77
N VAL A 423 19.47 -10.02 16.48
CA VAL A 423 19.66 -8.82 17.32
C VAL A 423 19.59 -7.54 16.48
N ILE A 424 20.22 -7.51 15.30
CA ILE A 424 20.16 -6.37 14.38
C ILE A 424 18.71 -6.11 13.92
N LEU A 425 17.95 -7.15 13.60
CA LEU A 425 16.54 -7.02 13.21
C LEU A 425 15.65 -6.56 14.38
N ILE A 426 15.94 -7.02 15.61
CA ILE A 426 15.25 -6.54 16.82
C ILE A 426 15.57 -5.06 17.07
N ILE A 427 16.82 -4.62 16.91
CA ILE A 427 17.18 -3.22 17.01
C ILE A 427 16.45 -2.40 15.94
N GLY A 428 16.41 -2.88 14.70
CA GLY A 428 15.65 -2.25 13.61
C GLY A 428 14.16 -2.13 13.92
N LEU A 429 13.56 -3.18 14.51
CA LEU A 429 12.18 -3.15 15.00
C LEU A 429 11.97 -2.08 16.07
N ILE A 430 12.80 -2.08 17.12
CA ILE A 430 12.71 -1.12 18.22
C ILE A 430 12.86 0.32 17.70
N LEU A 431 13.82 0.56 16.81
CA LEU A 431 13.98 1.86 16.14
C LEU A 431 12.73 2.23 15.35
N GLY A 432 12.13 1.29 14.64
CA GLY A 432 10.87 1.52 13.92
C GLY A 432 9.73 1.90 14.85
N LEU A 433 9.60 1.24 16.00
CA LEU A 433 8.54 1.52 16.98
C LEU A 433 8.63 2.93 17.56
N VAL A 434 9.84 3.50 17.70
CA VAL A 434 10.04 4.88 18.17
C VAL A 434 9.48 5.91 17.19
N TYR A 435 9.54 5.61 15.88
CA TYR A 435 9.05 6.50 14.81
C TYR A 435 7.69 6.07 14.25
N ASN A 436 6.95 5.21 14.97
CA ASN A 436 5.70 4.67 14.46
C ASN A 436 4.63 5.78 14.42
N PRO A 437 4.06 6.12 13.25
CA PRO A 437 3.07 7.19 13.13
C PRO A 437 1.76 6.91 13.90
N LEU A 438 1.54 5.67 14.33
CA LEU A 438 0.44 5.31 15.22
C LEU A 438 0.70 5.79 16.65
N VAL A 439 1.96 6.02 17.06
CA VAL A 439 2.30 6.60 18.36
C VAL A 439 2.56 8.09 18.13
N PRO A 440 1.73 9.01 18.70
CA PRO A 440 1.88 10.43 18.40
C PRO A 440 3.24 10.93 18.90
N TYR A 441 4.08 11.38 17.97
CA TYR A 441 5.08 12.39 18.26
C TYR A 441 4.53 13.68 17.66
N ASP A 442 4.21 14.63 18.53
CA ASP A 442 3.72 15.97 18.18
C ASP A 442 4.37 16.49 16.90
N SER A 443 3.53 17.01 16.00
CA SER A 443 3.79 17.64 14.71
C SER A 443 3.57 16.78 13.44
N MET A 444 2.41 17.05 12.80
CA MET A 444 2.07 16.83 11.38
C MET A 444 1.40 15.50 10.93
N ALA A 445 0.86 14.70 11.84
CA ALA A 445 -0.16 13.68 11.52
C ALA A 445 -1.26 13.69 12.59
N PRO A 446 -2.53 13.41 12.26
CA PRO A 446 -3.60 13.55 13.22
C PRO A 446 -3.52 12.48 14.32
N ASN A 447 -3.38 13.01 15.54
CA ASN A 447 -3.89 12.64 16.86
C ASN A 447 -3.85 11.17 17.37
N ASP A 448 -3.09 11.04 18.46
CA ASP A 448 -3.34 10.30 19.71
C ASP A 448 -4.37 9.15 19.72
N ILE A 449 -3.87 7.91 19.78
CA ILE A 449 -4.65 6.67 19.98
C ILE A 449 -5.54 6.73 21.23
N SER A 450 -5.20 7.54 22.24
CA SER A 450 -5.96 7.60 23.49
C SER A 450 -7.34 8.28 23.37
N GLY A 451 -7.62 8.96 22.25
CA GLY A 451 -8.90 9.62 21.94
C GLY A 451 -9.88 8.78 21.12
N ILE A 452 -9.55 7.52 20.82
CA ILE A 452 -10.30 6.65 19.90
C ILE A 452 -11.64 6.19 20.53
N HIS A 453 -12.67 7.01 20.36
CA HIS A 453 -14.06 6.67 20.63
C HIS A 453 -14.96 7.33 19.59
N MET A 454 -16.06 6.68 19.24
CA MET A 454 -17.10 7.31 18.44
C MET A 454 -17.55 8.60 19.15
N THR A 455 -17.22 9.73 18.55
CA THR A 455 -17.46 11.03 19.19
C THR A 455 -18.97 11.27 19.30
N PRO A 456 -19.43 12.04 20.30
CA PRO A 456 -20.81 12.51 20.33
C PRO A 456 -21.22 13.19 19.01
N ASP A 457 -20.29 13.89 18.36
CA ASP A 457 -20.46 14.56 17.07
C ASP A 457 -20.77 13.56 15.95
N THR A 458 -20.01 12.47 15.84
CA THR A 458 -20.29 11.39 14.88
C THR A 458 -21.66 10.76 15.11
N ARG A 459 -22.03 10.53 16.38
CA ARG A 459 -23.37 9.97 16.72
C ARG A 459 -24.49 10.90 16.32
N PHE A 460 -24.32 12.19 16.56
CA PHE A 460 -25.26 13.21 16.13
C PHE A 460 -25.41 13.20 14.60
N LEU A 461 -24.30 13.30 13.86
CA LEU A 461 -24.30 13.27 12.39
C LEU A 461 -24.97 12.01 11.81
N LEU A 462 -24.66 10.82 12.34
CA LEU A 462 -25.28 9.58 11.87
C LEU A 462 -26.78 9.49 12.19
N ASN A 463 -27.26 10.18 13.23
CA ASN A 463 -28.68 10.24 13.53
C ASN A 463 -29.40 11.24 12.61
N GLU A 464 -28.85 12.43 12.43
CA GLU A 464 -29.43 13.46 11.55
C GLU A 464 -29.42 13.04 10.07
N ARG A 465 -28.35 12.36 9.63
CA ARG A 465 -28.21 11.82 8.27
C ARG A 465 -29.37 10.92 7.85
N LYS A 466 -30.07 10.26 8.78
CA LYS A 466 -31.24 9.40 8.46
C LYS A 466 -32.44 10.19 7.94
N TYR A 467 -32.47 11.50 8.18
CA TYR A 467 -33.55 12.40 7.77
C TYR A 467 -33.19 13.25 6.55
N ILE A 468 -31.94 13.19 6.09
CA ILE A 468 -31.48 13.85 4.87
C ILE A 468 -31.76 12.92 3.68
N PRO A 469 -32.48 13.35 2.64
CA PRO A 469 -32.76 12.52 1.47
C PRO A 469 -31.48 12.12 0.72
N GLU A 470 -31.33 10.85 0.34
CA GLU A 470 -30.13 10.32 -0.36
C GLU A 470 -29.81 11.03 -1.69
N ASN A 471 -30.82 11.60 -2.35
CA ASN A 471 -30.66 12.35 -3.61
C ASN A 471 -30.30 13.83 -3.41
N SER A 472 -30.12 14.28 -2.16
CA SER A 472 -29.76 15.66 -1.87
C SER A 472 -28.36 16.01 -2.36
N THR A 473 -28.21 17.25 -2.80
CA THR A 473 -26.91 17.84 -3.11
C THR A 473 -26.32 18.43 -1.83
N ILE A 474 -25.21 17.88 -1.35
CA ILE A 474 -24.66 18.19 -0.03
C ILE A 474 -23.26 18.79 -0.16
N LEU A 475 -23.05 19.90 0.54
CA LEU A 475 -21.73 20.48 0.75
C LEU A 475 -21.25 20.17 2.18
N VAL A 476 -20.10 19.50 2.31
CA VAL A 476 -19.55 19.09 3.59
C VAL A 476 -18.07 19.41 3.71
N GLU A 477 -17.53 19.52 4.93
CA GLU A 477 -16.07 19.67 5.10
C GLU A 477 -15.32 18.36 4.82
N ASN A 478 -14.00 18.48 4.62
CA ASN A 478 -13.12 17.39 4.20
C ASN A 478 -13.24 16.15 5.11
N ASN A 479 -13.23 16.35 6.43
CA ASN A 479 -13.26 15.26 7.41
C ASN A 479 -14.64 14.63 7.62
N LEU A 480 -15.71 15.28 7.14
CA LEU A 480 -17.07 14.75 7.23
C LEU A 480 -17.49 14.00 5.98
N MET A 481 -16.90 14.32 4.82
CA MET A 481 -17.30 13.72 3.54
C MET A 481 -17.38 12.19 3.58
N PRO A 482 -16.43 11.44 4.19
CA PRO A 482 -16.54 9.98 4.24
C PRO A 482 -17.83 9.46 4.89
N LEU A 483 -18.52 10.22 5.76
CA LEU A 483 -19.83 9.84 6.30
C LEU A 483 -20.97 10.03 5.29
N PHE A 484 -20.79 10.89 4.29
CA PHE A 484 -21.75 11.24 3.26
C PHE A 484 -21.33 10.74 1.87
N SER A 485 -20.38 9.81 1.80
CA SER A 485 -19.87 9.28 0.52
C SER A 485 -20.91 8.47 -0.27
N ASP A 486 -22.00 8.07 0.37
CA ASP A 486 -23.16 7.42 -0.26
C ASP A 486 -24.23 8.41 -0.77
N TYR A 487 -23.90 9.70 -0.83
CA TYR A 487 -24.70 10.69 -1.53
C TYR A 487 -24.11 10.92 -2.92
N LYS A 488 -24.95 10.87 -3.95
CA LYS A 488 -24.49 11.03 -5.34
C LYS A 488 -23.74 12.35 -5.55
N ASN A 489 -24.32 13.42 -5.01
CA ASN A 489 -23.90 14.81 -5.22
C ASN A 489 -23.31 15.40 -3.94
N VAL A 490 -22.19 14.84 -3.47
CA VAL A 490 -21.46 15.34 -2.31
C VAL A 490 -20.17 16.03 -2.73
N TYR A 491 -19.90 17.20 -2.12
CA TYR A 491 -18.79 18.08 -2.47
C TYR A 491 -18.04 18.52 -1.20
N SER A 492 -16.74 18.79 -1.33
CA SER A 492 -15.91 19.30 -0.24
C SER A 492 -15.01 20.46 -0.69
N PRO A 493 -15.28 21.70 -0.23
CA PRO A 493 -14.40 22.82 -0.53
C PRO A 493 -13.04 22.69 0.18
N PRO A 494 -12.04 23.49 -0.21
CA PRO A 494 -12.04 24.40 -1.36
C PRO A 494 -11.60 23.73 -2.67
N PHE A 495 -11.22 22.46 -2.61
CA PHE A 495 -10.58 21.77 -3.73
C PHE A 495 -11.57 21.15 -4.72
N SER A 496 -12.84 20.98 -4.31
CA SER A 496 -13.87 20.48 -5.21
C SER A 496 -14.31 21.59 -6.17
N PRO A 497 -14.59 21.27 -7.46
CA PRO A 497 -15.25 22.21 -8.34
C PRO A 497 -16.68 22.42 -7.85
N LEU A 498 -16.94 23.58 -7.26
CA LEU A 498 -18.24 23.89 -6.68
C LEU A 498 -19.21 24.35 -7.77
N PRO A 499 -20.43 23.76 -7.86
CA PRO A 499 -21.53 24.38 -8.58
C PRO A 499 -21.93 25.71 -7.93
N ASN A 500 -22.95 26.37 -8.47
CA ASN A 500 -23.49 27.58 -7.86
C ASN A 500 -23.91 27.27 -6.40
N TYR A 501 -23.47 28.10 -5.45
CA TYR A 501 -23.71 27.89 -4.01
C TYR A 501 -25.19 27.72 -3.63
N THR A 502 -26.11 28.23 -4.46
CA THR A 502 -27.56 28.09 -4.27
C THR A 502 -28.12 26.72 -4.65
N GLU A 503 -27.31 25.82 -5.22
CA GLU A 503 -27.72 24.47 -5.64
C GLU A 503 -27.64 23.43 -4.52
N PHE A 504 -26.95 23.72 -3.41
CA PHE A 504 -26.85 22.79 -2.29
C PHE A 504 -28.14 22.74 -1.47
N ASP A 505 -28.66 21.54 -1.24
CA ASP A 505 -29.82 21.29 -0.38
C ASP A 505 -29.44 21.35 1.10
N TYR A 506 -28.22 20.89 1.42
CA TYR A 506 -27.68 20.87 2.77
C TYR A 506 -26.22 21.32 2.80
N ILE A 507 -25.85 22.04 3.85
CA ILE A 507 -24.46 22.41 4.16
C ILE A 507 -24.15 21.92 5.58
N ILE A 508 -23.10 21.13 5.72
CA ILE A 508 -22.75 20.46 6.98
C ILE A 508 -21.28 20.73 7.31
N TYR A 509 -21.03 21.34 8.46
CA TYR A 509 -19.67 21.69 8.85
C TYR A 509 -19.48 21.64 10.36
N MET A 510 -18.22 21.56 10.77
CA MET A 510 -17.84 21.73 12.16
C MET A 510 -17.28 23.13 12.39
N ASN A 511 -17.67 23.75 13.50
CA ASN A 511 -17.25 25.10 13.85
C ASN A 511 -15.82 25.09 14.39
N ASN A 512 -15.03 26.12 14.04
CA ASN A 512 -13.62 26.28 14.44
C ASN A 512 -12.69 25.11 14.02
N THR A 513 -12.95 24.46 12.89
CA THR A 513 -12.04 23.45 12.33
C THR A 513 -11.19 24.04 11.22
N PHE A 514 -9.95 23.54 11.10
CA PHE A 514 -9.06 23.91 9.99
C PHE A 514 -9.75 23.69 8.62
N TRP A 515 -10.49 22.60 8.46
CA TRP A 515 -11.13 22.25 7.20
C TRP A 515 -12.31 23.17 6.85
N ALA A 516 -13.09 23.62 7.82
CA ALA A 516 -14.19 24.54 7.59
C ALA A 516 -13.71 25.96 7.19
N ASP A 517 -12.56 26.38 7.72
CA ASP A 517 -11.97 27.72 7.49
C ASP A 517 -11.05 27.78 6.25
N THR A 518 -10.55 26.64 5.77
CA THR A 518 -9.59 26.59 4.67
C THR A 518 -10.24 26.97 3.34
N GLY A 519 -9.59 27.85 2.58
CA GLY A 519 -10.01 28.21 1.21
C GLY A 519 -10.41 29.66 0.97
N GLY A 520 -10.34 30.53 1.99
CA GLY A 520 -10.72 31.94 1.85
C GLY A 520 -12.18 32.07 1.42
N ASN A 521 -12.43 32.73 0.29
CA ASN A 521 -13.81 32.91 -0.24
C ASN A 521 -14.45 31.59 -0.74
N ASN A 522 -13.68 30.51 -0.82
CA ASN A 522 -14.20 29.18 -1.11
C ASN A 522 -14.28 28.31 0.15
N SER A 523 -14.00 28.84 1.35
CA SER A 523 -14.14 28.07 2.58
C SER A 523 -15.60 27.75 2.88
N LEU A 524 -15.82 26.66 3.60
CA LEU A 524 -17.17 26.20 3.92
C LEU A 524 -17.89 27.21 4.83
N ILE A 525 -17.18 27.79 5.79
CA ILE A 525 -17.71 28.82 6.68
C ILE A 525 -18.08 30.09 5.90
N TYR A 526 -17.25 30.51 4.94
CA TYR A 526 -17.56 31.66 4.11
C TYR A 526 -18.84 31.43 3.29
N ILE A 527 -18.94 30.27 2.62
CA ILE A 527 -20.10 29.89 1.81
C ILE A 527 -21.36 29.82 2.68
N ALA A 528 -21.30 29.15 3.84
CA ALA A 528 -22.41 29.04 4.77
C ALA A 528 -22.89 30.41 5.26
N THR A 529 -21.97 31.28 5.67
CA THR A 529 -22.27 32.64 6.16
C THR A 529 -22.92 33.48 5.05
N TYR A 530 -22.34 33.46 3.84
CA TYR A 530 -22.88 34.18 2.69
C TYR A 530 -24.33 33.76 2.39
N LEU A 531 -24.61 32.46 2.37
CA LEU A 531 -25.95 31.95 2.06
C LEU A 531 -26.97 32.22 3.17
N LEU A 532 -26.54 32.20 4.45
CA LEU A 532 -27.37 32.58 5.60
C LEU A 532 -27.75 34.06 5.54
N ASP A 533 -26.78 34.95 5.31
CA ASP A 533 -27.00 36.40 5.27
C ASP A 533 -27.96 36.83 4.16
N HIS A 534 -28.02 36.05 3.07
CA HIS A 534 -28.92 36.29 1.94
C HIS A 534 -30.22 35.47 2.01
N GLY A 535 -30.44 34.68 3.07
CA GLY A 535 -31.67 33.91 3.28
C GLY A 535 -31.87 32.72 2.34
N TYR A 536 -30.80 32.20 1.72
CA TYR A 536 -30.87 31.03 0.83
C TYR A 536 -30.89 29.70 1.58
N ILE A 537 -30.38 29.68 2.82
CA ILE A 537 -30.36 28.51 3.70
C ILE A 537 -30.80 28.92 5.12
N THR A 538 -31.26 27.95 5.90
CA THR A 538 -31.72 28.13 7.29
C THR A 538 -31.11 27.05 8.19
N PRO A 539 -30.91 27.33 9.49
CA PRO A 539 -30.49 26.30 10.45
C PRO A 539 -31.49 25.14 10.50
N TYR A 540 -30.98 23.92 10.35
CA TYR A 540 -31.80 22.69 10.39
C TYR A 540 -31.58 21.91 11.67
N ALA A 541 -30.32 21.62 12.00
CA ALA A 541 -29.95 20.91 13.22
C ALA A 541 -28.55 21.36 13.68
N GLU A 542 -28.30 21.25 14.97
CA GLU A 542 -27.04 21.66 15.59
C GLU A 542 -26.72 20.77 16.78
N TYR A 543 -25.43 20.52 17.03
CA TYR A 543 -24.95 19.90 18.26
C TYR A 543 -23.84 20.74 18.90
N ASN A 544 -24.11 21.25 20.11
CA ASN A 544 -23.18 21.99 20.98
C ASN A 544 -22.44 23.17 20.31
N ASN A 545 -23.05 23.89 19.34
CA ASN A 545 -22.36 24.87 18.49
C ASN A 545 -21.11 24.34 17.76
N GLN A 546 -20.89 23.01 17.76
CA GLN A 546 -19.74 22.35 17.17
C GLN A 546 -20.09 21.76 15.82
N VAL A 547 -21.21 21.06 15.69
CA VAL A 547 -21.69 20.53 14.41
C VAL A 547 -22.91 21.33 13.96
N ILE A 548 -22.88 21.85 12.74
CA ILE A 548 -23.94 22.68 12.19
C ILE A 548 -24.44 22.03 10.89
N ILE A 549 -25.76 21.84 10.80
CA ILE A 549 -26.46 21.40 9.60
C ILE A 549 -27.40 22.52 9.17
N LEU A 550 -27.15 23.06 7.97
CA LEU A 550 -27.98 24.06 7.33
C LEU A 550 -28.76 23.40 6.19
N LYS A 551 -30.00 23.85 5.97
CA LYS A 551 -30.88 23.36 4.91
C LYS A 551 -31.34 24.51 4.04
N LYS A 552 -31.42 24.27 2.74
CA LYS A 552 -32.00 25.20 1.76
C LYS A 552 -33.40 25.67 2.19
N ALA A 553 -33.61 26.98 2.13
CA ALA A 553 -34.82 27.68 2.58
C ALA A 553 -36.05 27.36 1.73
#